data_AF-A0A966EJZ4-F1
#
_entry.id   AF-A0A966EJZ4-F1
#
_cell.length_a   1.000
_cell.length_b   1.000
_cell.length_c   1.000
_cell.angle_alpha   90.00
_cell.angle_beta   90.00
_cell.angle_gamma   90.00
#
_symmetry.space_group_name_H-M   'P 1'
#
loop_
_entity.id
_entity.type
_entity.pdbx_description
1 polymer ?
#
loop_
_entity_poly.entity_id
_entity_poly.type
_entity_poly.pdbx_seq_one_letter_code
_entity_poly.pdbx_strand_id
1 'polypeptide(L)'
;MQISSSSGSPQMQVQKLPTGIEGFDDVCHGGLPIGRSTLISGTSGTGKTVFSLHFLHNGIAHYDEPGIFVTFEESPLDILRNAASFGWNLQEMVEQDKLFILDASPDPDGQDVAGSFDLSGLIERINYAIRKYKAKRVAIDSITAVFQQYDAVFVVRREIFRLIARLKEIGVTTVMTTERIDEYGPIARYGVEEFVSDNVVILRNVLEGERRRRTVEILKLRGTTHMKGEFPFTMGAHGVSIFPLGAMRLTQRSSNVRVSSGVPRLDEMCGGGYFKDSIILATGATGTGKTLLVSKFIEDACSNKERAILFAYEESRAQLMRNGTSWGIDFEQMEQDGLLKIICAYPESTGLEDHLQIIKTEISQFKPTRMAIDSLSALARGVSRNAFRQFVIALTGYAKQEEIAGFFTNTSEEFMGSHSITDSHISTITDTILLLQYVEIRGEMARAINVFKMRGSWHDRGIREFLITGNGPQIQDSFSNFERIISGVPHRVTMDERSELSRIARGVAPE
;
A
#
# COMPACT_ATOMS: atom_id res chain seq x y z
N MET A 1 -27.26 43.47 2.52
CA MET A 1 -25.97 44.10 2.86
C MET A 1 -24.88 43.38 2.09
N GLN A 2 -23.95 44.15 1.51
CA GLN A 2 -23.16 43.86 0.31
C GLN A 2 -22.38 42.53 0.34
N ILE A 3 -22.54 41.76 -0.74
CA ILE A 3 -21.61 40.72 -1.18
C ILE A 3 -20.42 41.45 -1.82
N SER A 4 -19.26 41.43 -1.17
CA SER A 4 -18.01 41.91 -1.75
C SER A 4 -17.53 40.92 -2.82
N SER A 5 -17.79 41.27 -4.08
CA SER A 5 -17.19 40.64 -5.24
C SER A 5 -15.70 40.99 -5.30
N SER A 6 -14.84 40.13 -4.76
CA SER A 6 -13.41 40.16 -5.06
C SER A 6 -13.18 39.56 -6.44
N SER A 7 -13.18 40.40 -7.46
CA SER A 7 -12.63 40.10 -8.78
C SER A 7 -11.11 39.92 -8.64
N GLY A 8 -10.67 38.75 -8.22
CA GLY A 8 -9.28 38.34 -8.32
C GLY A 8 -8.92 38.16 -9.79
N SER A 9 -7.90 38.87 -10.26
CA SER A 9 -7.18 38.50 -11.47
C SER A 9 -6.84 37.00 -11.42
N PRO A 10 -6.91 36.24 -12.53
CA PRO A 10 -6.45 34.86 -12.52
C PRO A 10 -4.96 34.91 -12.16
N GLN A 11 -4.63 34.50 -10.93
CA GLN A 11 -3.24 34.34 -10.53
C GLN A 11 -2.58 33.47 -11.60
N MET A 12 -1.50 33.96 -12.21
CA MET A 12 -0.64 33.18 -13.12
C MET A 12 0.03 32.06 -12.31
N GLN A 13 -0.74 31.07 -11.90
CA GLN A 13 -0.26 29.86 -11.25
C GLN A 13 0.10 28.85 -12.33
N VAL A 14 1.19 28.13 -12.09
CA VAL A 14 1.59 27.03 -12.97
C VAL A 14 0.55 25.91 -12.83
N GLN A 15 -0.23 25.69 -13.89
CA GLN A 15 -1.21 24.62 -13.95
C GLN A 15 -0.52 23.26 -14.09
N LYS A 16 -1.17 22.20 -13.61
CA LYS A 16 -0.69 20.82 -13.64
C LYS A 16 -1.63 19.95 -14.47
N LEU A 17 -1.04 18.97 -15.14
CA LEU A 17 -1.67 17.96 -15.97
C LEU A 17 -1.65 16.64 -15.20
N PRO A 18 -2.82 16.09 -14.84
CA PRO A 18 -2.91 14.80 -14.17
C PRO A 18 -2.25 13.70 -14.99
N THR A 19 -1.39 12.92 -14.35
CA THR A 19 -0.75 11.76 -14.98
C THR A 19 -1.69 10.58 -15.08
N GLY A 20 -2.64 10.46 -14.15
CA GLY A 20 -3.49 9.28 -13.99
C GLY A 20 -2.80 8.09 -13.32
N ILE A 21 -1.52 8.21 -12.94
CA ILE A 21 -0.78 7.16 -12.23
C ILE A 21 -1.20 7.17 -10.76
N GLU A 22 -1.64 6.02 -10.23
CA GLU A 22 -2.12 5.89 -8.84
C GLU A 22 -1.08 6.45 -7.86
N GLY A 23 -1.50 7.38 -7.00
CA GLY A 23 -0.68 8.02 -5.98
C GLY A 23 0.30 9.07 -6.50
N PHE A 24 0.73 9.04 -7.77
CA PHE A 24 1.70 10.03 -8.28
C PHE A 24 1.11 11.45 -8.31
N ASP A 25 -0.15 11.57 -8.72
CA ASP A 25 -0.83 12.87 -8.77
C ASP A 25 -1.03 13.47 -7.37
N ASP A 26 -1.20 12.63 -6.34
CA ASP A 26 -1.21 13.08 -4.94
C ASP A 26 0.16 13.60 -4.50
N VAL A 27 1.24 12.84 -4.76
CA VAL A 27 2.63 13.27 -4.46
C VAL A 27 2.96 14.57 -5.20
N CYS A 28 2.48 14.70 -6.43
CA CYS A 28 2.65 15.90 -7.24
C CYS A 28 1.72 17.04 -6.85
N HIS A 29 0.71 16.87 -6.01
CA HIS A 29 -0.39 17.83 -5.82
C HIS A 29 -1.06 18.26 -7.16
N GLY A 30 -1.56 17.30 -7.93
CA GLY A 30 -2.36 17.52 -9.16
C GLY A 30 -1.68 17.13 -10.48
N GLY A 31 -0.51 16.51 -10.45
CA GLY A 31 0.21 16.02 -11.64
C GLY A 31 1.39 16.88 -12.12
N LEU A 32 1.79 16.73 -13.37
CA LEU A 32 2.99 17.36 -13.93
C LEU A 32 2.71 18.78 -14.44
N PRO A 33 3.59 19.78 -14.20
CA PRO A 33 3.42 21.12 -14.74
C PRO A 33 3.24 21.17 -16.27
N ILE A 34 2.13 21.79 -16.73
CA ILE A 34 1.77 21.88 -18.14
C ILE A 34 2.84 22.63 -18.95
N GLY A 35 3.17 22.11 -20.13
CA GLY A 35 4.09 22.75 -21.08
C GLY A 35 5.55 22.74 -20.63
N ARG A 36 5.91 21.88 -19.67
CA ARG A 36 7.27 21.73 -19.15
C ARG A 36 7.77 20.31 -19.27
N SER A 37 9.09 20.17 -19.21
CA SER A 37 9.77 18.88 -19.21
C SER A 37 10.07 18.40 -17.79
N THR A 38 9.71 17.15 -17.54
CA THR A 38 10.00 16.42 -16.31
C THR A 38 11.03 15.35 -16.58
N LEU A 39 12.18 15.45 -15.92
CA LEU A 39 13.21 14.44 -15.97
C LEU A 39 12.88 13.32 -14.99
N ILE A 40 12.86 12.09 -15.46
CA ILE A 40 12.72 10.87 -14.66
C ILE A 40 14.05 10.16 -14.68
N SER A 41 14.74 10.15 -13.54
CA SER A 41 16.04 9.51 -13.41
C SER A 41 15.98 8.28 -12.52
N GLY A 42 16.71 7.24 -12.87
CA GLY A 42 16.83 6.03 -12.06
C GLY A 42 17.84 5.04 -12.63
N THR A 43 18.35 4.16 -11.78
CA THR A 43 19.23 3.04 -12.17
C THR A 43 18.50 2.07 -13.11
N SER A 44 19.21 1.07 -13.62
CA SER A 44 18.59 0.02 -14.43
C SER A 44 17.47 -0.71 -13.65
N GLY A 45 16.36 -1.04 -14.33
CA GLY A 45 15.24 -1.79 -13.74
C GLY A 45 14.36 -1.01 -12.74
N THR A 46 14.52 0.32 -12.65
CA THR A 46 13.70 1.19 -11.78
C THR A 46 12.30 1.48 -12.34
N GLY A 47 12.02 1.18 -13.61
CA GLY A 47 10.69 1.40 -14.20
C GLY A 47 10.51 2.72 -14.95
N LYS A 48 11.60 3.38 -15.39
CA LYS A 48 11.57 4.65 -16.14
C LYS A 48 10.69 4.58 -17.40
N THR A 49 10.93 3.58 -18.25
CA THR A 49 10.17 3.30 -19.48
C THR A 49 8.70 3.03 -19.18
N VAL A 50 8.44 2.19 -18.18
CA VAL A 50 7.07 1.88 -17.73
C VAL A 50 6.35 3.15 -17.27
N PHE A 51 7.00 4.01 -16.50
CA PHE A 51 6.44 5.28 -16.06
C PHE A 51 6.10 6.19 -17.25
N SER A 52 7.02 6.33 -18.20
CA SER A 52 6.84 7.11 -19.43
C SER A 52 5.66 6.60 -20.28
N LEU A 53 5.56 5.29 -20.47
CA LEU A 53 4.43 4.66 -21.18
C LEU A 53 3.12 4.83 -20.41
N HIS A 54 3.13 4.65 -19.09
CA HIS A 54 1.94 4.81 -18.24
C HIS A 54 1.39 6.24 -18.33
N PHE A 55 2.28 7.24 -18.34
CA PHE A 55 1.92 8.66 -18.53
C PHE A 55 1.20 8.93 -19.86
N LEU A 56 1.66 8.34 -20.97
CA LEU A 56 1.03 8.48 -22.27
C LEU A 56 -0.28 7.69 -22.35
N HIS A 57 -0.24 6.42 -21.93
CA HIS A 57 -1.40 5.52 -21.90
C HIS A 57 -2.58 6.16 -21.16
N ASN A 58 -2.35 6.66 -19.94
CA ASN A 58 -3.41 7.26 -19.12
C ASN A 58 -3.89 8.59 -19.70
N GLY A 59 -3.02 9.34 -20.38
CA GLY A 59 -3.42 10.52 -21.14
C GLY A 59 -4.44 10.21 -22.21
N ILE A 60 -4.18 9.16 -22.99
CA ILE A 60 -5.05 8.72 -24.07
C ILE A 60 -6.33 8.10 -23.50
N ALA A 61 -6.19 7.16 -22.56
CA ALA A 61 -7.29 6.36 -22.03
C ALA A 61 -8.28 7.14 -21.16
N HIS A 62 -7.80 8.11 -20.38
CA HIS A 62 -8.64 8.82 -19.39
C HIS A 62 -8.96 10.27 -19.77
N TYR A 63 -8.14 10.90 -20.62
CA TYR A 63 -8.27 12.32 -20.93
C TYR A 63 -8.39 12.62 -22.43
N ASP A 64 -8.35 11.60 -23.29
CA ASP A 64 -8.35 11.74 -24.75
C ASP A 64 -7.24 12.69 -25.25
N GLU A 65 -6.08 12.62 -24.60
CA GLU A 65 -4.91 13.46 -24.90
C GLU A 65 -3.88 12.66 -25.71
N PRO A 66 -3.71 12.95 -27.02
CA PRO A 66 -2.78 12.20 -27.86
C PRO A 66 -1.32 12.32 -27.39
N GLY A 67 -0.59 11.22 -27.55
CA GLY A 67 0.77 11.05 -27.04
C GLY A 67 1.79 10.77 -28.13
N ILE A 68 3.03 11.20 -27.91
CA ILE A 68 4.18 10.78 -28.72
C ILE A 68 5.20 10.11 -27.82
N PHE A 69 5.62 8.90 -28.19
CA PHE A 69 6.71 8.19 -27.55
C PHE A 69 7.94 8.23 -28.46
N VAL A 70 9.05 8.79 -28.01
CA VAL A 70 10.31 8.83 -28.73
C VAL A 70 11.24 7.81 -28.11
N THR A 71 11.66 6.81 -28.89
CA THR A 71 12.56 5.75 -28.44
C THR A 71 13.94 5.89 -29.07
N PHE A 72 15.00 5.66 -28.29
CA PHE A 72 16.40 5.67 -28.77
C PHE A 72 17.10 4.32 -28.69
N GLU A 73 16.52 3.34 -28.00
CA GLU A 73 17.17 2.05 -27.76
C GLU A 73 16.21 0.89 -28.08
N GLU A 74 15.02 0.88 -27.48
CA GLU A 74 14.04 -0.18 -27.71
C GLU A 74 13.29 -0.01 -29.04
N SER A 75 13.11 -1.09 -29.79
CA SER A 75 12.34 -1.06 -31.03
C SER A 75 10.86 -0.74 -30.75
N PRO A 76 10.14 -0.08 -31.68
CA PRO A 76 8.71 0.16 -31.53
C PRO A 76 7.90 -1.12 -31.26
N LEU A 77 8.29 -2.25 -31.88
CA LEU A 77 7.61 -3.53 -31.68
C LEU A 77 7.81 -4.07 -30.26
N ASP A 78 9.01 -3.92 -29.68
CA ASP A 78 9.27 -4.36 -28.31
C ASP A 78 8.53 -3.49 -27.30
N ILE A 79 8.44 -2.18 -27.54
CA ILE A 79 7.63 -1.26 -26.70
C ILE A 79 6.17 -1.70 -26.65
N LEU A 80 5.58 -2.01 -27.81
CA LEU A 80 4.19 -2.50 -27.89
C LEU A 80 4.02 -3.83 -27.14
N ARG A 81 4.98 -4.76 -27.31
CA ARG A 81 4.96 -6.08 -26.64
C ARG A 81 5.09 -5.95 -25.12
N ASN A 82 6.01 -5.10 -24.66
CA ASN A 82 6.26 -4.86 -23.24
C ASN A 82 5.05 -4.19 -22.60
N ALA A 83 4.40 -3.24 -23.27
CA ALA A 83 3.20 -2.59 -22.77
C ALA A 83 2.01 -3.53 -22.62
N ALA A 84 1.87 -4.53 -23.51
CA ALA A 84 0.81 -5.53 -23.42
C ALA A 84 0.87 -6.36 -22.12
N SER A 85 2.04 -6.49 -21.49
CA SER A 85 2.19 -7.16 -20.19
C SER A 85 1.45 -6.46 -19.04
N PHE A 86 1.14 -5.17 -19.19
CA PHE A 86 0.35 -4.37 -18.25
C PHE A 86 -1.13 -4.26 -18.67
N GLY A 87 -1.55 -5.05 -19.66
CA GLY A 87 -2.88 -4.96 -20.25
C GLY A 87 -3.12 -3.69 -21.08
N TRP A 88 -2.07 -2.95 -21.45
CA TRP A 88 -2.18 -1.75 -22.26
C TRP A 88 -2.13 -2.10 -23.75
N ASN A 89 -3.24 -1.89 -24.46
CA ASN A 89 -3.29 -2.07 -25.90
C ASN A 89 -2.77 -0.82 -26.64
N LEU A 90 -1.46 -0.60 -26.58
CA LEU A 90 -0.85 0.53 -27.28
C LEU A 90 -0.93 0.41 -28.81
N GLN A 91 -1.03 -0.81 -29.33
CA GLN A 91 -1.18 -1.03 -30.77
C GLN A 91 -2.48 -0.41 -31.27
N GLU A 92 -3.59 -0.66 -30.58
CA GLU A 92 -4.88 -0.03 -30.89
C GLU A 92 -4.79 1.50 -30.82
N MET A 93 -4.07 2.06 -29.84
CA MET A 93 -3.87 3.51 -29.75
C MET A 93 -3.07 4.07 -30.93
N VAL A 94 -2.13 3.30 -31.48
CA VAL A 94 -1.38 3.66 -32.70
C VAL A 94 -2.27 3.60 -33.93
N GLU A 95 -3.07 2.54 -34.08
CA GLU A 95 -4.02 2.38 -35.20
C GLU A 95 -5.11 3.47 -35.21
N GLN A 96 -5.46 4.01 -34.04
CA GLN A 96 -6.40 5.11 -33.88
C GLN A 96 -5.75 6.51 -34.02
N ASP A 97 -4.47 6.61 -34.40
CA ASP A 97 -3.71 7.86 -34.47
C ASP A 97 -3.70 8.65 -33.13
N LYS A 98 -3.89 7.99 -31.98
CA LYS A 98 -3.82 8.61 -30.64
C LYS A 98 -2.43 8.53 -30.03
N LEU A 99 -1.66 7.52 -30.42
CA LEU A 99 -0.26 7.34 -30.03
C LEU A 99 0.61 7.30 -31.29
N PHE A 100 1.72 8.02 -31.28
CA PHE A 100 2.75 7.88 -32.31
C PHE A 100 4.08 7.51 -31.69
N ILE A 101 4.67 6.40 -32.13
CA ILE A 101 6.00 5.96 -31.70
C ILE A 101 7.02 6.42 -32.73
N LEU A 102 7.85 7.38 -32.34
CA LEU A 102 8.96 7.90 -33.12
C LEU A 102 10.22 7.08 -32.82
N ASP A 103 10.61 6.25 -33.76
CA ASP A 103 11.88 5.54 -33.70
C ASP A 103 13.05 6.48 -34.03
N ALA A 104 13.88 6.73 -33.03
CA ALA A 104 15.13 7.47 -33.11
C ALA A 104 16.33 6.60 -32.72
N SER A 105 16.16 5.27 -32.69
CA SER A 105 17.26 4.35 -32.45
C SER A 105 18.30 4.41 -33.59
N PRO A 106 19.60 4.27 -33.29
CA PRO A 106 20.63 4.20 -34.32
C PRO A 106 20.44 2.97 -35.22
N ASP A 107 20.72 3.11 -36.51
CA ASP A 107 20.77 1.99 -37.44
C ASP A 107 21.93 1.04 -37.05
N PRO A 108 21.69 -0.27 -36.84
CA PRO A 108 22.74 -1.25 -36.52
C PRO A 108 23.90 -1.29 -37.52
N ASP A 109 23.65 -0.93 -38.79
CA ASP A 109 24.66 -0.94 -39.85
C ASP A 109 25.59 0.29 -39.84
N GLY A 110 25.36 1.25 -38.93
CA GLY A 110 26.29 2.31 -38.55
C GLY A 110 26.79 3.20 -39.70
N GLN A 111 26.28 4.43 -39.80
CA GLN A 111 27.01 5.49 -40.51
C GLN A 111 27.82 6.30 -39.51
N ASP A 112 29.14 6.36 -39.70
CA ASP A 112 30.01 7.32 -39.02
C ASP A 112 29.57 8.74 -39.42
N VAL A 113 28.81 9.39 -38.53
CA VAL A 113 28.36 10.77 -38.76
C VAL A 113 29.55 11.71 -38.54
N ALA A 114 30.16 12.18 -39.63
CA ALA A 114 31.12 13.27 -39.59
C ALA A 114 30.40 14.60 -39.31
N GLY A 115 30.53 15.13 -38.09
CA GLY A 115 29.99 16.46 -37.74
C GLY A 115 29.86 16.69 -36.23
N SER A 116 29.51 17.92 -35.85
CA SER A 116 29.09 18.22 -34.49
C SER A 116 27.69 17.64 -34.24
N PHE A 117 27.52 16.88 -33.16
CA PHE A 117 26.23 16.35 -32.75
C PHE A 117 25.15 17.45 -32.66
N ASP A 118 24.02 17.25 -33.36
CA ASP A 118 22.90 18.20 -33.43
C ASP A 118 21.54 17.49 -33.31
N LEU A 119 20.78 17.85 -32.28
CA LEU A 119 19.41 17.37 -32.07
C LEU A 119 18.36 18.05 -32.96
N SER A 120 18.73 19.03 -33.80
CA SER A 120 17.75 19.82 -34.56
C SER A 120 16.88 18.97 -35.48
N GLY A 121 17.47 17.97 -36.18
CA GLY A 121 16.70 17.06 -37.02
C GLY A 121 15.67 16.24 -36.24
N LEU A 122 16.03 15.77 -35.04
CA LEU A 122 15.10 15.08 -34.15
C LEU A 122 14.00 16.02 -33.66
N ILE A 123 14.35 17.23 -33.23
CA ILE A 123 13.40 18.24 -32.76
C ILE A 123 12.35 18.53 -33.84
N GLU A 124 12.75 18.64 -35.12
CA GLU A 124 11.81 18.84 -36.21
C GLU A 124 10.92 17.61 -36.46
N ARG A 125 11.45 16.38 -36.36
CA ARG A 125 10.64 15.15 -36.43
C ARG A 125 9.60 15.11 -35.31
N ILE A 126 9.99 15.46 -34.09
CA ILE A 126 9.09 15.53 -32.94
C ILE A 126 8.04 16.64 -33.15
N ASN A 127 8.44 17.84 -33.57
CA ASN A 127 7.55 18.96 -33.85
C ASN A 127 6.53 18.61 -34.95
N TYR A 128 6.98 17.96 -36.04
CA TYR A 128 6.10 17.46 -37.09
C TYR A 128 5.07 16.46 -36.53
N ALA A 129 5.52 15.48 -35.74
CA ALA A 129 4.63 14.52 -35.11
C ALA A 129 3.62 15.21 -34.17
N ILE A 130 4.07 16.14 -33.32
CA ILE A 130 3.20 16.89 -32.39
C ILE A 130 2.08 17.59 -33.17
N ARG A 131 2.42 18.25 -34.28
CA ARG A 131 1.44 18.97 -35.11
C ARG A 131 0.49 18.02 -35.83
N LYS A 132 1.01 16.92 -36.41
CA LYS A 132 0.24 15.93 -37.17
C LYS A 132 -0.80 15.25 -36.26
N TYR A 133 -0.38 14.80 -35.08
CA TYR A 133 -1.20 14.04 -34.14
C TYR A 133 -1.88 14.93 -33.07
N LYS A 134 -1.67 16.24 -33.11
CA LYS A 134 -2.15 17.21 -32.10
C LYS A 134 -1.80 16.80 -30.67
N ALA A 135 -0.60 16.25 -30.49
CA ALA A 135 -0.17 15.65 -29.24
C ALA A 135 -0.11 16.68 -28.10
N LYS A 136 -0.52 16.25 -26.91
CA LYS A 136 -0.45 17.04 -25.66
C LYS A 136 0.67 16.54 -24.74
N ARG A 137 0.99 15.25 -24.86
CA ARG A 137 1.97 14.55 -24.03
C ARG A 137 3.09 14.00 -24.90
N VAL A 138 4.32 14.16 -24.45
CA VAL A 138 5.50 13.57 -25.10
C VAL A 138 6.31 12.81 -24.06
N ALA A 139 6.73 11.59 -24.38
CA ALA A 139 7.70 10.85 -23.60
C ALA A 139 8.94 10.56 -24.45
N ILE A 140 10.13 10.74 -23.88
CA ILE A 140 11.41 10.56 -24.56
C ILE A 140 12.26 9.58 -23.75
N ASP A 141 12.58 8.43 -24.34
CA ASP A 141 13.20 7.29 -23.66
C ASP A 141 14.34 6.63 -24.49
N SER A 142 15.60 6.60 -24.07
CA SER A 142 16.23 7.40 -23.02
C SER A 142 17.06 8.53 -23.62
N ILE A 143 17.07 9.71 -22.98
CA ILE A 143 17.91 10.82 -23.46
C ILE A 143 19.39 10.54 -23.25
N THR A 144 19.72 9.62 -22.33
CA THR A 144 21.10 9.22 -22.05
C THR A 144 21.73 8.52 -23.24
N ALA A 145 20.99 7.68 -23.95
CA ALA A 145 21.46 6.93 -25.12
C ALA A 145 22.10 7.84 -26.18
N VAL A 146 21.47 9.00 -26.42
CA VAL A 146 21.93 9.95 -27.45
C VAL A 146 23.28 10.58 -27.13
N PHE A 147 23.67 10.61 -25.86
CA PHE A 147 24.91 11.24 -25.39
C PHE A 147 26.03 10.25 -25.09
N GLN A 148 25.77 8.94 -25.14
CA GLN A 148 26.80 7.92 -24.85
C GLN A 148 27.98 7.95 -25.84
N GLN A 149 27.76 8.48 -27.05
CA GLN A 149 28.79 8.58 -28.08
C GLN A 149 29.76 9.76 -27.88
N TYR A 150 29.56 10.62 -26.85
CA TYR A 150 30.33 11.86 -26.70
C TYR A 150 30.74 12.14 -25.24
N ASP A 151 32.01 12.49 -25.02
CA ASP A 151 32.57 12.67 -23.67
C ASP A 151 32.38 14.08 -23.07
N ALA A 152 32.01 15.08 -23.87
CA ALA A 152 32.00 16.47 -23.41
C ALA A 152 30.67 16.87 -22.72
N VAL A 153 30.67 16.91 -21.39
CA VAL A 153 29.54 17.36 -20.53
C VAL A 153 28.92 18.70 -20.97
N PHE A 154 29.72 19.62 -21.49
CA PHE A 154 29.23 20.91 -22.00
C PHE A 154 28.27 20.75 -23.20
N VAL A 155 28.56 19.82 -24.12
CA VAL A 155 27.71 19.53 -25.27
C VAL A 155 26.38 18.97 -24.79
N VAL A 156 26.42 17.97 -23.88
CA VAL A 156 25.22 17.38 -23.27
C VAL A 156 24.31 18.44 -22.67
N ARG A 157 24.86 19.34 -21.83
CA ARG A 157 24.10 20.41 -21.20
C ARG A 157 23.43 21.33 -22.23
N ARG A 158 24.15 21.72 -23.27
CA ARG A 158 23.65 22.62 -24.33
C ARG A 158 22.52 21.97 -25.14
N GLU A 159 22.68 20.70 -25.51
CA GLU A 159 21.71 19.99 -26.34
C GLU A 159 20.44 19.64 -25.56
N ILE A 160 20.55 19.20 -24.30
CA ILE A 160 19.37 19.02 -23.42
C ILE A 160 18.63 20.34 -23.23
N PHE A 161 19.36 21.44 -23.01
CA PHE A 161 18.74 22.76 -22.86
C PHE A 161 18.00 23.17 -24.13
N ARG A 162 18.60 22.98 -25.31
CA ARG A 162 17.96 23.27 -26.60
C ARG A 162 16.68 22.45 -26.77
N LEU A 163 16.73 21.14 -26.50
CA LEU A 163 15.57 20.26 -26.61
C LEU A 163 14.43 20.70 -25.67
N ILE A 164 14.72 20.94 -24.39
CA ILE A 164 13.73 21.37 -23.40
C ILE A 164 13.13 22.74 -23.78
N ALA A 165 13.95 23.69 -24.22
CA ALA A 165 13.49 25.00 -24.65
C ALA A 165 12.53 24.91 -25.85
N ARG A 166 12.86 24.08 -26.85
CA ARG A 166 12.00 23.88 -28.03
C ARG A 166 10.68 23.20 -27.70
N LEU A 167 10.69 22.15 -26.88
CA LEU A 167 9.46 21.48 -26.45
C LEU A 167 8.56 22.41 -25.62
N LYS A 168 9.17 23.28 -24.81
CA LYS A 168 8.47 24.32 -24.04
C LYS A 168 7.85 25.39 -24.95
N GLU A 169 8.53 25.81 -26.00
CA GLU A 169 7.97 26.72 -27.03
C GLU A 169 6.77 26.11 -27.76
N ILE A 170 6.79 24.79 -28.01
CA ILE A 170 5.69 24.06 -28.63
C ILE A 170 4.49 23.93 -27.67
N GLY A 171 4.73 23.99 -26.36
CA GLY A 171 3.68 23.96 -25.33
C GLY A 171 3.20 22.54 -24.97
N VAL A 172 4.01 21.51 -25.22
CA VAL A 172 3.72 20.12 -24.83
C VAL A 172 4.27 19.79 -23.45
N THR A 173 3.56 18.90 -22.73
CA THR A 173 4.05 18.40 -21.44
C THR A 173 4.90 17.17 -21.68
N THR A 174 6.17 17.23 -21.27
CA THR A 174 7.17 16.21 -21.64
C THR A 174 7.66 15.44 -20.44
N VAL A 175 7.79 14.12 -20.58
CA VAL A 175 8.56 13.24 -19.70
C VAL A 175 9.83 12.82 -20.44
N MET A 176 10.98 12.93 -19.79
CA MET A 176 12.27 12.50 -20.35
C MET A 176 12.95 11.55 -19.37
N THR A 177 13.38 10.37 -19.82
CA THR A 177 14.10 9.44 -18.95
C THR A 177 15.60 9.66 -19.06
N THR A 178 16.30 9.46 -17.94
CA THR A 178 17.76 9.42 -17.88
C THR A 178 18.23 8.33 -16.95
N GLU A 179 19.41 7.80 -17.20
CA GLU A 179 20.02 6.77 -16.39
C GLU A 179 20.96 7.33 -15.33
N ARG A 180 21.18 6.55 -14.28
CA ARG A 180 22.23 6.76 -13.28
C ARG A 180 22.87 5.42 -12.92
N ILE A 181 24.05 5.50 -12.34
CA ILE A 181 24.87 4.32 -12.01
C ILE A 181 24.64 3.87 -10.57
N ASP A 182 24.50 4.82 -9.65
CA ASP A 182 24.35 4.58 -8.21
C ASP A 182 22.95 4.98 -7.75
N GLU A 183 22.35 4.21 -6.83
CA GLU A 183 21.03 4.51 -6.27
C GLU A 183 21.02 5.86 -5.53
N TYR A 184 22.07 6.17 -4.74
CA TYR A 184 22.19 7.37 -3.90
C TYR A 184 23.32 8.33 -4.33
N GLY A 185 23.90 8.09 -5.51
CA GLY A 185 24.88 8.98 -6.12
C GLY A 185 24.25 10.16 -6.88
N PRO A 186 24.94 10.66 -7.93
CA PRO A 186 24.47 11.75 -8.77
C PRO A 186 23.07 11.49 -9.34
N ILE A 187 22.29 12.56 -9.50
CA ILE A 187 20.89 12.47 -9.95
C ILE A 187 20.82 11.95 -11.38
N ALA A 188 21.79 12.22 -12.24
CA ALA A 188 21.84 11.72 -13.60
C ALA A 188 23.29 11.42 -13.99
N ARG A 189 23.49 10.68 -15.09
CA ARG A 189 24.81 10.21 -15.53
C ARG A 189 25.85 11.33 -15.68
N TYR A 190 25.47 12.49 -16.21
CA TYR A 190 26.40 13.59 -16.48
C TYR A 190 26.33 14.74 -15.45
N GLY A 191 25.42 14.67 -14.47
CA GLY A 191 25.27 15.67 -13.40
C GLY A 191 24.88 17.08 -13.88
N VAL A 192 24.35 17.21 -15.08
CA VAL A 192 23.90 18.48 -15.67
C VAL A 192 22.41 18.50 -15.96
N GLU A 193 21.83 17.33 -16.20
CA GLU A 193 20.46 17.10 -16.63
C GLU A 193 19.45 17.63 -15.60
N GLU A 194 19.74 17.43 -14.31
CA GLU A 194 18.91 17.87 -13.21
C GLU A 194 18.83 19.40 -13.12
N PHE A 195 19.87 20.13 -13.52
CA PHE A 195 19.89 21.60 -13.44
C PHE A 195 19.15 22.24 -14.61
N VAL A 196 19.24 21.61 -15.78
CA VAL A 196 18.58 22.07 -17.01
C VAL A 196 17.08 21.82 -16.94
N SER A 197 16.66 20.69 -16.37
CA SER A 197 15.26 20.30 -16.28
C SER A 197 14.44 21.18 -15.34
N ASP A 198 13.20 21.47 -15.73
CA ASP A 198 12.28 22.25 -14.90
C ASP A 198 11.79 21.43 -13.70
N ASN A 199 11.51 20.15 -13.92
CA ASN A 199 11.04 19.22 -12.91
C ASN A 199 11.95 17.98 -12.88
N VAL A 200 12.15 17.40 -11.71
CA VAL A 200 12.99 16.21 -11.53
C VAL A 200 12.29 15.23 -10.60
N VAL A 201 12.13 14.01 -11.11
CA VAL A 201 11.63 12.83 -10.42
C VAL A 201 12.74 11.78 -10.41
N ILE A 202 12.89 11.12 -9.27
CA ILE A 202 13.91 10.11 -9.02
C ILE A 202 13.19 8.80 -8.73
N LEU A 203 13.52 7.75 -9.48
CA LEU A 203 13.14 6.37 -9.21
C LEU A 203 14.37 5.64 -8.68
N ARG A 204 14.22 4.99 -7.52
CA ARG A 204 15.27 4.17 -6.90
C ARG A 204 14.83 2.72 -6.81
N ASN A 205 15.78 1.81 -6.83
CA ASN A 205 15.59 0.38 -6.64
C ASN A 205 16.55 -0.13 -5.55
N VAL A 206 16.38 0.40 -4.34
CA VAL A 206 17.30 0.23 -3.21
C VAL A 206 17.37 -1.24 -2.80
N LEU A 207 18.59 -1.75 -2.60
CA LEU A 207 18.80 -3.06 -2.00
C LEU A 207 18.92 -2.90 -0.48
N GLU A 208 17.90 -3.33 0.26
CA GLU A 208 17.89 -3.36 1.73
C GLU A 208 17.91 -4.82 2.18
N GLY A 209 19.03 -5.27 2.76
CA GLY A 209 19.26 -6.69 3.03
C GLY A 209 19.33 -7.49 1.73
N GLU A 210 18.46 -8.47 1.58
CA GLU A 210 18.34 -9.30 0.36
C GLU A 210 17.11 -8.95 -0.49
N ARG A 211 16.44 -7.82 -0.19
CA ARG A 211 15.21 -7.40 -0.88
C ARG A 211 15.40 -6.08 -1.60
N ARG A 212 14.77 -5.98 -2.77
CA ARG A 212 14.72 -4.74 -3.56
C ARG A 212 13.47 -3.95 -3.18
N ARG A 213 13.66 -2.66 -2.93
CA ARG A 213 12.61 -1.71 -2.59
C ARG A 213 12.59 -0.58 -3.60
N ARG A 214 11.47 -0.41 -4.29
CA ARG A 214 11.31 0.66 -5.28
C ARG A 214 10.71 1.90 -4.63
N THR A 215 11.33 3.05 -4.83
CA THR A 215 10.83 4.34 -4.32
C THR A 215 10.84 5.42 -5.39
N VAL A 216 9.85 6.31 -5.33
CA VAL A 216 9.77 7.52 -6.14
C VAL A 216 9.94 8.74 -5.26
N GLU A 217 10.73 9.70 -5.71
CA GLU A 217 10.94 10.97 -5.05
C GLU A 217 10.80 12.10 -6.07
N ILE A 218 10.05 13.14 -5.72
CA ILE A 218 10.04 14.38 -6.49
C ILE A 218 11.07 15.30 -5.86
N LEU A 219 12.19 15.52 -6.55
CA LEU A 219 13.24 16.41 -6.07
C LEU A 219 12.80 17.87 -6.19
N LYS A 220 12.22 18.24 -7.35
CA LYS A 220 11.69 19.58 -7.60
C LYS A 220 10.57 19.60 -8.64
N LEU A 221 9.59 20.47 -8.42
CA LEU A 221 8.70 21.00 -9.45
C LEU A 221 8.84 22.53 -9.46
N ARG A 222 9.46 23.13 -10.48
CA ARG A 222 9.67 24.59 -10.49
C ARG A 222 8.33 25.33 -10.47
N GLY A 223 8.13 26.22 -9.51
CA GLY A 223 6.94 27.07 -9.42
C GLY A 223 5.68 26.42 -8.85
N THR A 224 5.76 25.19 -8.32
CA THR A 224 4.64 24.55 -7.62
C THR A 224 5.12 23.74 -6.41
N THR A 225 4.20 23.43 -5.49
CA THR A 225 4.48 22.54 -4.36
C THR A 225 4.31 21.07 -4.76
N HIS A 226 4.93 20.19 -3.99
CA HIS A 226 4.83 18.74 -4.06
C HIS A 226 5.19 18.15 -2.69
N MET A 227 4.85 16.90 -2.45
CA MET A 227 5.32 16.17 -1.28
C MET A 227 6.83 15.91 -1.38
N LYS A 228 7.49 15.88 -0.22
CA LYS A 228 8.94 15.70 -0.11
C LYS A 228 9.26 14.31 0.45
N GLY A 229 10.42 13.78 0.05
CA GLY A 229 10.90 12.48 0.47
C GLY A 229 10.55 11.35 -0.51
N GLU A 230 10.92 10.14 -0.10
CA GLU A 230 10.74 8.93 -0.88
C GLU A 230 9.39 8.27 -0.56
N PHE A 231 8.69 7.85 -1.61
CA PHE A 231 7.43 7.12 -1.51
C PHE A 231 7.60 5.74 -2.14
N PRO A 232 7.27 4.67 -1.42
CA PRO A 232 7.33 3.33 -2.00
C PRO A 232 6.34 3.19 -3.16
N PHE A 233 6.73 2.45 -4.18
CA PHE A 233 5.85 2.09 -5.29
C PHE A 233 6.10 0.67 -5.76
N THR A 234 5.12 0.11 -6.47
CA THR A 234 5.19 -1.22 -7.07
C THR A 234 4.78 -1.14 -8.53
N MET A 235 5.19 -2.14 -9.30
CA MET A 235 4.83 -2.30 -10.71
C MET A 235 4.10 -3.63 -10.84
N GLY A 236 2.77 -3.57 -10.80
CA GLY A 236 1.90 -4.74 -10.95
C GLY A 236 1.37 -4.86 -12.38
N ALA A 237 0.34 -5.70 -12.55
CA ALA A 237 -0.33 -5.91 -13.83
C ALA A 237 -1.01 -4.65 -14.42
N HIS A 238 -1.19 -3.59 -13.62
CA HIS A 238 -1.77 -2.31 -14.06
C HIS A 238 -0.72 -1.19 -14.16
N GLY A 239 0.56 -1.54 -14.16
CA GLY A 239 1.67 -0.59 -14.20
C GLY A 239 2.07 -0.07 -12.82
N VAL A 240 2.53 1.18 -12.79
CA VAL A 240 3.07 1.83 -11.59
C VAL A 240 1.95 2.22 -10.62
N SER A 241 2.06 1.82 -9.36
CA SER A 241 1.21 2.29 -8.26
C SER A 241 2.07 2.76 -7.08
N ILE A 242 1.86 4.02 -6.67
CA ILE A 242 2.63 4.69 -5.61
C ILE A 242 1.78 4.79 -4.34
N PHE A 243 2.41 4.60 -3.19
CA PHE A 243 1.73 4.67 -1.88
C PHE A 243 2.13 5.92 -1.10
N PRO A 244 1.44 7.05 -1.30
CA PRO A 244 1.71 8.28 -0.56
C PRO A 244 1.08 8.23 0.83
N LEU A 245 1.68 7.47 1.75
CA LEU A 245 1.14 7.28 3.11
C LEU A 245 0.93 8.61 3.87
N GLY A 246 1.78 9.59 3.61
CA GLY A 246 1.64 10.95 4.17
C GLY A 246 0.51 11.78 3.54
N ALA A 247 -0.03 11.37 2.39
CA ALA A 247 -1.15 12.05 1.72
C ALA A 247 -2.52 11.51 2.18
N MET A 248 -2.56 10.32 2.78
CA MET A 248 -3.80 9.73 3.29
C MET A 248 -4.40 10.67 4.34
N ARG A 249 -5.52 11.30 4.00
CA ARG A 249 -6.23 12.19 4.92
C ARG A 249 -6.92 11.37 5.99
N LEU A 250 -6.85 11.82 7.24
CA LEU A 250 -7.54 11.20 8.36
C LEU A 250 -9.01 11.62 8.40
N THR A 251 -9.74 11.31 7.32
CA THR A 251 -11.16 11.67 7.12
C THR A 251 -12.03 10.43 6.92
N GLN A 252 -11.59 9.28 7.45
CA GLN A 252 -12.33 8.03 7.32
C GLN A 252 -13.71 8.16 7.95
N ARG A 253 -14.69 7.50 7.33
CA ARG A 253 -16.04 7.38 7.90
C ARG A 253 -15.98 6.49 9.12
N SER A 254 -16.86 6.76 10.07
CA SER A 254 -17.03 5.95 11.26
C SER A 254 -18.50 5.92 11.61
N SER A 255 -19.03 4.72 11.83
CA SER A 255 -20.39 4.48 12.25
C SER A 255 -20.44 3.70 13.57
N ASN A 256 -21.59 3.78 14.24
CA ASN A 256 -21.87 2.96 15.44
C ASN A 256 -22.42 1.56 15.07
N VAL A 257 -22.35 1.17 13.79
CA VAL A 257 -22.83 -0.14 13.31
C VAL A 257 -21.96 -1.24 13.90
N ARG A 258 -22.61 -2.25 14.47
CA ARG A 258 -21.93 -3.40 15.08
C ARG A 258 -21.90 -4.61 14.14
N VAL A 259 -20.84 -5.39 14.24
CA VAL A 259 -20.66 -6.69 13.58
C VAL A 259 -20.28 -7.73 14.63
N SER A 260 -20.79 -8.95 14.49
CA SER A 260 -20.46 -10.02 15.43
C SER A 260 -19.02 -10.50 15.23
N SER A 261 -18.40 -10.95 16.32
CA SER A 261 -17.12 -11.65 16.33
C SER A 261 -17.24 -13.12 15.92
N GLY A 262 -18.45 -13.66 15.80
CA GLY A 262 -18.72 -15.09 15.71
C GLY A 262 -18.64 -15.83 17.05
N VAL A 263 -18.38 -15.12 18.15
CA VAL A 263 -18.34 -15.67 19.50
C VAL A 263 -19.28 -14.83 20.39
N PRO A 264 -20.49 -15.30 20.70
CA PRO A 264 -21.52 -14.50 21.39
C PRO A 264 -21.03 -13.88 22.72
N ARG A 265 -20.31 -14.65 23.53
CA ARG A 265 -19.75 -14.16 24.79
C ARG A 265 -18.68 -13.09 24.59
N LEU A 266 -17.94 -13.13 23.49
CA LEU A 266 -16.97 -12.09 23.14
C LEU A 266 -17.68 -10.83 22.64
N ASP A 267 -18.82 -10.95 21.96
CA ASP A 267 -19.64 -9.81 21.58
C ASP A 267 -20.18 -9.08 22.81
N GLU A 268 -20.66 -9.82 23.81
CA GLU A 268 -21.03 -9.25 25.11
C GLU A 268 -19.85 -8.53 25.77
N MET A 269 -18.66 -9.16 25.78
CA MET A 269 -17.44 -8.52 26.29
C MET A 269 -17.06 -7.24 25.52
N CYS A 270 -17.45 -7.11 24.26
CA CYS A 270 -17.24 -5.92 23.44
C CYS A 270 -18.40 -4.90 23.53
N GLY A 271 -19.40 -5.14 24.39
CA GLY A 271 -20.57 -4.27 24.50
C GLY A 271 -21.51 -4.33 23.28
N GLY A 272 -21.61 -5.50 22.64
CA GLY A 272 -22.47 -5.76 21.49
C GLY A 272 -21.73 -6.05 20.18
N GLY A 273 -20.53 -6.64 20.23
CA GLY A 273 -19.73 -6.97 19.06
C GLY A 273 -18.76 -5.86 18.62
N TYR A 274 -18.02 -6.08 17.55
CA TYR A 274 -17.07 -5.10 17.00
C TYR A 274 -17.79 -3.99 16.23
N PHE A 275 -17.11 -2.89 15.93
CA PHE A 275 -17.64 -1.89 14.99
C PHE A 275 -17.30 -2.28 13.54
N LYS A 276 -18.22 -2.01 12.61
CA LYS A 276 -18.01 -2.25 11.17
C LYS A 276 -16.76 -1.52 10.66
N ASP A 277 -16.60 -0.25 11.01
CA ASP A 277 -15.51 0.60 10.53
C ASP A 277 -14.30 0.59 11.49
N SER A 278 -13.93 -0.59 12.01
CA SER A 278 -12.86 -0.72 13.01
C SER A 278 -11.83 -1.79 12.67
N ILE A 279 -10.64 -1.60 13.22
CA ILE A 279 -9.55 -2.58 13.15
C ILE A 279 -9.42 -3.27 14.51
N ILE A 280 -9.62 -4.58 14.48
CA ILE A 280 -9.47 -5.50 15.59
C ILE A 280 -8.08 -6.13 15.52
N LEU A 281 -7.38 -6.15 16.64
CA LEU A 281 -6.08 -6.81 16.78
C LEU A 281 -6.14 -7.89 17.85
N ALA A 282 -5.97 -9.15 17.47
CA ALA A 282 -5.73 -10.25 18.40
C ALA A 282 -4.22 -10.45 18.59
N THR A 283 -3.74 -10.23 19.81
CA THR A 283 -2.33 -10.41 20.16
C THR A 283 -2.18 -11.49 21.23
N GLY A 284 -1.09 -12.25 21.16
CA GLY A 284 -0.78 -13.29 22.13
C GLY A 284 0.24 -14.29 21.63
N ALA A 285 0.74 -15.13 22.52
CA ALA A 285 1.72 -16.16 22.20
C ALA A 285 1.21 -17.19 21.18
N THR A 286 2.11 -18.01 20.64
CA THR A 286 1.71 -19.12 19.75
C THR A 286 0.79 -20.12 20.46
N GLY A 287 -0.18 -20.68 19.73
CA GLY A 287 -1.16 -21.64 20.26
C GLY A 287 -2.23 -21.08 21.21
N THR A 288 -2.25 -19.76 21.45
CA THR A 288 -3.26 -19.12 22.31
C THR A 288 -4.65 -19.10 21.68
N GLY A 289 -4.81 -19.27 20.37
CA GLY A 289 -6.13 -19.31 19.71
C GLY A 289 -6.45 -18.11 18.80
N LYS A 290 -5.45 -17.33 18.37
CA LYS A 290 -5.65 -16.19 17.43
C LYS A 290 -6.34 -16.61 16.13
N THR A 291 -5.83 -17.65 15.46
CA THR A 291 -6.38 -18.20 14.22
C THR A 291 -7.79 -18.77 14.39
N LEU A 292 -8.12 -19.29 15.58
CA LEU A 292 -9.48 -19.72 15.90
C LEU A 292 -10.45 -18.52 15.93
N LEU A 293 -10.05 -17.41 16.56
CA LEU A 293 -10.88 -16.19 16.56
C LEU A 293 -11.05 -15.60 15.16
N VAL A 294 -9.99 -15.61 14.35
CA VAL A 294 -10.07 -15.25 12.93
C VAL A 294 -11.07 -16.14 12.20
N SER A 295 -11.00 -17.45 12.42
CA SER A 295 -11.88 -18.42 11.77
C SER A 295 -13.35 -18.19 12.11
N LYS A 296 -13.66 -17.92 13.40
CA LYS A 296 -15.01 -17.58 13.85
C LYS A 296 -15.51 -16.24 13.30
N PHE A 297 -14.63 -15.25 13.20
CA PHE A 297 -14.96 -13.95 12.61
C PHE A 297 -15.35 -14.05 11.12
N ILE A 298 -14.66 -14.92 10.37
CA ILE A 298 -14.94 -15.21 8.95
C ILE A 298 -16.20 -16.07 8.78
N GLU A 299 -16.37 -17.10 9.60
CA GLU A 299 -17.56 -17.96 9.60
C GLU A 299 -18.85 -17.15 9.80
N ASP A 300 -18.83 -16.20 10.74
CA ASP A 300 -19.98 -15.33 11.00
C ASP A 300 -20.31 -14.43 9.80
N ALA A 301 -19.32 -13.95 9.06
CA ALA A 301 -19.53 -13.18 7.84
C ALA A 301 -20.30 -14.02 6.81
N CYS A 302 -19.82 -15.23 6.54
CA CYS A 302 -20.42 -16.13 5.55
C CYS A 302 -21.82 -16.59 5.97
N SER A 303 -22.03 -16.84 7.27
CA SER A 303 -23.34 -17.19 7.82
C SER A 303 -24.38 -16.08 7.58
N ASN A 304 -23.94 -14.83 7.57
CA ASN A 304 -24.76 -13.66 7.24
C ASN A 304 -24.82 -13.34 5.73
N LYS A 305 -24.33 -14.25 4.87
CA LYS A 305 -24.20 -14.07 3.41
C LYS A 305 -23.37 -12.87 3.00
N GLU A 306 -22.43 -12.48 3.85
CA GLU A 306 -21.47 -11.45 3.56
C GLU A 306 -20.18 -12.04 3.00
N ARG A 307 -19.48 -11.27 2.16
CA ARG A 307 -18.20 -11.69 1.58
C ARG A 307 -17.05 -11.41 2.54
N ALA A 308 -16.16 -12.37 2.72
CA ALA A 308 -14.96 -12.21 3.54
C ALA A 308 -13.69 -12.72 2.87
N ILE A 309 -12.56 -12.08 3.15
CA ILE A 309 -11.23 -12.53 2.69
C ILE A 309 -10.35 -12.87 3.89
N LEU A 310 -9.67 -14.02 3.82
CA LEU A 310 -8.62 -14.40 4.75
C LEU A 310 -7.26 -14.37 4.04
N PHE A 311 -6.37 -13.47 4.47
CA PHE A 311 -4.97 -13.44 4.07
C PHE A 311 -4.12 -14.21 5.09
N ALA A 312 -3.69 -15.41 4.74
CA ALA A 312 -2.91 -16.29 5.58
C ALA A 312 -1.43 -16.32 5.15
N TYR A 313 -0.56 -16.03 6.12
CA TYR A 313 0.90 -15.93 5.96
C TYR A 313 1.68 -16.94 6.82
N GLU A 314 0.98 -17.75 7.62
CA GLU A 314 1.60 -18.77 8.48
C GLU A 314 1.19 -20.20 8.09
N GLU A 315 -0.09 -20.42 7.79
CA GLU A 315 -0.64 -21.75 7.51
C GLU A 315 -0.99 -21.95 6.03
N SER A 316 -0.83 -23.19 5.54
CA SER A 316 -1.26 -23.56 4.20
C SER A 316 -2.79 -23.68 4.11
N ARG A 317 -3.35 -23.53 2.91
CA ARG A 317 -4.79 -23.67 2.66
C ARG A 317 -5.34 -25.00 3.20
N ALA A 318 -4.67 -26.13 2.92
CA ALA A 318 -5.09 -27.44 3.40
C ALA A 318 -5.08 -27.55 4.94
N GLN A 319 -4.10 -26.90 5.59
CA GLN A 319 -4.01 -26.90 7.04
C GLN A 319 -5.13 -26.06 7.68
N LEU A 320 -5.42 -24.89 7.11
CA LEU A 320 -6.56 -24.06 7.53
C LEU A 320 -7.89 -24.80 7.38
N MET A 321 -8.10 -25.48 6.25
CA MET A 321 -9.29 -26.32 6.03
C MET A 321 -9.44 -27.39 7.12
N ARG A 322 -8.39 -28.19 7.33
CA ARG A 322 -8.37 -29.26 8.35
C ARG A 322 -8.66 -28.73 9.76
N ASN A 323 -8.02 -27.62 10.14
CA ASN A 323 -8.20 -27.02 11.46
C ASN A 323 -9.63 -26.46 11.60
N GLY A 324 -10.14 -25.78 10.56
CA GLY A 324 -11.52 -25.29 10.49
C GLY A 324 -12.53 -26.41 10.72
N THR A 325 -12.42 -27.52 9.99
CA THR A 325 -13.31 -28.68 10.16
C THR A 325 -13.27 -29.22 11.58
N SER A 326 -12.10 -29.23 12.22
CA SER A 326 -11.92 -29.67 13.61
C SER A 326 -12.61 -28.75 14.63
N TRP A 327 -12.95 -27.52 14.25
CA TRP A 327 -13.72 -26.55 15.03
C TRP A 327 -15.18 -26.39 14.57
N GLY A 328 -15.64 -27.30 13.68
CA GLY A 328 -16.98 -27.28 13.12
C GLY A 328 -17.20 -26.25 12.01
N ILE A 329 -16.13 -25.69 11.44
CA ILE A 329 -16.18 -24.66 10.40
C ILE A 329 -15.87 -25.30 9.04
N ASP A 330 -16.80 -25.18 8.09
CA ASP A 330 -16.62 -25.68 6.73
C ASP A 330 -16.19 -24.55 5.77
N PHE A 331 -14.89 -24.29 5.73
CA PHE A 331 -14.32 -23.30 4.81
C PHE A 331 -14.46 -23.69 3.34
N GLU A 332 -14.53 -24.98 3.02
CA GLU A 332 -14.66 -25.45 1.64
C GLU A 332 -16.03 -25.07 1.07
N GLN A 333 -17.09 -25.29 1.86
CA GLN A 333 -18.44 -24.85 1.50
C GLN A 333 -18.52 -23.33 1.34
N MET A 334 -17.88 -22.55 2.22
CA MET A 334 -17.89 -21.08 2.13
C MET A 334 -17.21 -20.54 0.87
N GLU A 335 -16.13 -21.19 0.40
CA GLU A 335 -15.49 -20.85 -0.88
C GLU A 335 -16.37 -21.26 -2.07
N GLN A 336 -17.02 -22.43 -2.02
CA GLN A 336 -17.96 -22.87 -3.06
C GLN A 336 -19.18 -21.96 -3.20
N ASP A 337 -19.67 -21.42 -2.09
CA ASP A 337 -20.76 -20.44 -2.06
C ASP A 337 -20.33 -19.05 -2.57
N GLY A 338 -19.04 -18.86 -2.83
CA GLY A 338 -18.48 -17.59 -3.29
C GLY A 338 -18.50 -16.49 -2.22
N LEU A 339 -18.61 -16.86 -0.94
CA LEU A 339 -18.66 -15.95 0.20
C LEU A 339 -17.28 -15.78 0.86
N LEU A 340 -16.43 -16.79 0.78
CA LEU A 340 -15.06 -16.74 1.28
C LEU A 340 -14.04 -16.78 0.15
N LYS A 341 -12.96 -16.02 0.30
CA LYS A 341 -11.72 -16.19 -0.46
C LYS A 341 -10.54 -16.34 0.49
N ILE A 342 -9.79 -17.44 0.38
CA ILE A 342 -8.57 -17.65 1.17
C ILE A 342 -7.34 -17.44 0.28
N ILE A 343 -6.43 -16.57 0.72
CA ILE A 343 -5.17 -16.29 0.05
C ILE A 343 -4.04 -16.70 0.98
N CYS A 344 -3.27 -17.71 0.56
CA CYS A 344 -2.11 -18.20 1.30
C CYS A 344 -0.83 -17.81 0.57
N ALA A 345 0.08 -17.10 1.24
CA ALA A 345 1.38 -16.73 0.68
C ALA A 345 2.45 -16.69 1.76
N TYR A 346 3.69 -17.02 1.43
CA TYR A 346 4.81 -16.79 2.35
C TYR A 346 5.16 -15.29 2.42
N PRO A 347 5.43 -14.72 3.61
CA PRO A 347 5.88 -13.33 3.75
C PRO A 347 7.09 -12.99 2.88
N GLU A 348 8.00 -13.95 2.70
CA GLU A 348 9.25 -13.82 1.99
C GLU A 348 9.09 -13.83 0.46
N SER A 349 7.91 -14.17 -0.06
CA SER A 349 7.66 -14.25 -1.50
C SER A 349 7.75 -12.90 -2.22
N THR A 350 7.40 -11.80 -1.54
CA THR A 350 7.40 -10.43 -2.10
C THR A 350 7.69 -9.37 -1.04
N GLY A 351 7.89 -8.12 -1.46
CA GLY A 351 8.02 -6.97 -0.56
C GLY A 351 6.69 -6.58 0.10
N LEU A 352 6.74 -5.72 1.13
CA LEU A 352 5.52 -5.20 1.79
C LEU A 352 4.68 -4.34 0.84
N GLU A 353 5.33 -3.62 -0.08
CA GLU A 353 4.68 -2.84 -1.11
C GLU A 353 3.81 -3.71 -2.03
N ASP A 354 4.35 -4.87 -2.42
CA ASP A 354 3.66 -5.83 -3.27
C ASP A 354 2.55 -6.55 -2.51
N HIS A 355 2.79 -6.95 -1.24
CA HIS A 355 1.73 -7.51 -0.38
C HIS A 355 0.55 -6.54 -0.24
N LEU A 356 0.83 -5.25 -0.03
CA LEU A 356 -0.22 -4.23 0.05
C LEU A 356 -1.01 -4.14 -1.26
N GLN A 357 -0.33 -4.20 -2.41
CA GLN A 357 -0.98 -4.15 -3.70
C GLN A 357 -1.84 -5.39 -3.97
N ILE A 358 -1.35 -6.58 -3.61
CA ILE A 358 -2.11 -7.83 -3.70
C ILE A 358 -3.38 -7.69 -2.85
N ILE A 359 -3.25 -7.26 -1.59
CA ILE A 359 -4.41 -7.05 -0.71
C ILE A 359 -5.43 -6.07 -1.31
N LYS A 360 -4.98 -4.92 -1.81
CA LYS A 360 -5.85 -3.93 -2.48
C LYS A 360 -6.58 -4.51 -3.70
N THR A 361 -5.84 -5.22 -4.55
CA THR A 361 -6.38 -5.81 -5.78
C THR A 361 -7.47 -6.83 -5.45
N GLU A 362 -7.20 -7.66 -4.45
CA GLU A 362 -8.10 -8.72 -3.99
C GLU A 362 -9.36 -8.16 -3.33
N ILE A 363 -9.23 -7.11 -2.52
CA ILE A 363 -10.35 -6.36 -1.96
C ILE A 363 -11.21 -5.75 -3.07
N SER A 364 -10.61 -5.09 -4.07
CA SER A 364 -11.33 -4.44 -5.16
C SER A 364 -12.12 -5.44 -6.03
N GLN A 365 -11.52 -6.60 -6.31
CA GLN A 365 -12.14 -7.64 -7.13
C GLN A 365 -13.26 -8.39 -6.39
N PHE A 366 -13.03 -8.75 -5.12
CA PHE A 366 -13.97 -9.59 -4.37
C PHE A 366 -15.04 -8.79 -3.61
N LYS A 367 -14.74 -7.54 -3.23
CA LYS A 367 -15.58 -6.61 -2.47
C LYS A 367 -16.09 -7.19 -1.14
N PRO A 368 -15.18 -7.55 -0.22
CA PRO A 368 -15.58 -8.09 1.08
C PRO A 368 -16.18 -7.03 2.01
N THR A 369 -17.01 -7.46 2.95
CA THR A 369 -17.42 -6.65 4.12
C THR A 369 -16.49 -6.87 5.31
N ARG A 370 -15.80 -8.03 5.35
CA ARG A 370 -14.85 -8.40 6.40
C ARG A 370 -13.54 -8.90 5.81
N MET A 371 -12.44 -8.58 6.46
CA MET A 371 -11.14 -9.12 6.11
C MET A 371 -10.37 -9.55 7.34
N ALA A 372 -9.57 -10.60 7.20
CA ALA A 372 -8.64 -11.02 8.23
C ALA A 372 -7.23 -11.20 7.68
N ILE A 373 -6.23 -10.87 8.50
CA ILE A 373 -4.80 -11.09 8.20
C ILE A 373 -4.19 -11.92 9.31
N ASP A 374 -3.74 -13.12 8.96
CA ASP A 374 -3.13 -14.08 9.87
C ASP A 374 -1.75 -14.52 9.35
N SER A 375 -0.64 -13.88 9.70
CA SER A 375 -0.44 -12.91 10.77
C SER A 375 0.37 -11.70 10.34
N LEU A 376 0.10 -10.52 10.93
CA LEU A 376 0.94 -9.34 10.76
C LEU A 376 2.37 -9.57 11.26
N SER A 377 2.55 -10.39 12.31
CA SER A 377 3.89 -10.71 12.82
C SER A 377 4.72 -11.51 11.80
N ALA A 378 4.06 -12.27 10.92
CA ALA A 378 4.75 -12.98 9.84
C ALA A 378 5.28 -11.99 8.78
N LEU A 379 4.50 -10.96 8.44
CA LEU A 379 4.90 -9.89 7.52
C LEU A 379 6.00 -8.97 8.08
N ALA A 380 6.13 -8.89 9.40
CA ALA A 380 7.20 -8.11 10.05
C ALA A 380 8.60 -8.74 9.91
N ARG A 381 8.70 -10.02 9.52
CA ARG A 381 9.97 -10.77 9.50
C ARG A 381 10.95 -10.17 8.49
N GLY A 382 12.14 -9.80 8.98
CA GLY A 382 13.22 -9.28 8.15
C GLY A 382 12.98 -7.88 7.59
N VAL A 383 11.94 -7.16 8.05
CA VAL A 383 11.61 -5.81 7.60
C VAL A 383 11.87 -4.79 8.71
N SER A 384 12.28 -3.58 8.33
CA SER A 384 12.46 -2.50 9.31
C SER A 384 11.14 -2.12 9.99
N ARG A 385 11.20 -1.76 11.29
CA ARG A 385 10.02 -1.34 12.07
C ARG A 385 9.26 -0.18 11.40
N ASN A 386 9.97 0.75 10.78
CA ASN A 386 9.38 1.89 10.10
C ASN A 386 8.61 1.48 8.84
N ALA A 387 9.19 0.62 8.00
CA ALA A 387 8.53 0.13 6.78
C ALA A 387 7.31 -0.74 7.13
N PHE A 388 7.42 -1.59 8.16
CA PHE A 388 6.29 -2.38 8.63
C PHE A 388 5.16 -1.50 9.21
N ARG A 389 5.50 -0.50 10.02
CA ARG A 389 4.51 0.46 10.53
C ARG A 389 3.82 1.22 9.39
N GLN A 390 4.57 1.64 8.38
CA GLN A 390 4.05 2.27 7.17
C GLN A 390 3.05 1.36 6.44
N PHE A 391 3.39 0.09 6.24
CA PHE A 391 2.50 -0.91 5.67
C PHE A 391 1.19 -1.05 6.46
N VAL A 392 1.28 -1.18 7.79
CA VAL A 392 0.09 -1.29 8.65
C VAL A 392 -0.80 -0.04 8.56
N ILE A 393 -0.21 1.17 8.52
CA ILE A 393 -0.98 2.41 8.34
C ILE A 393 -1.70 2.41 6.98
N ALA A 394 -1.02 2.03 5.91
CA ALA A 394 -1.58 1.97 4.56
C ALA A 394 -2.79 1.03 4.51
N LEU A 395 -2.58 -0.17 5.03
CA LEU A 395 -3.55 -1.25 5.05
C LEU A 395 -4.77 -0.90 5.91
N THR A 396 -4.55 -0.39 7.13
CA THR A 396 -5.63 0.03 8.03
C THR A 396 -6.42 1.21 7.45
N GLY A 397 -5.73 2.19 6.87
CA GLY A 397 -6.35 3.34 6.24
C GLY A 397 -7.21 2.95 5.05
N TYR A 398 -6.73 2.01 4.23
CA TYR A 398 -7.46 1.49 3.08
C TYR A 398 -8.71 0.69 3.51
N ALA A 399 -8.56 -0.27 4.44
CA ALA A 399 -9.69 -1.05 4.94
C ALA A 399 -10.80 -0.15 5.54
N LYS A 400 -10.42 0.88 6.32
CA LYS A 400 -11.38 1.85 6.87
C LYS A 400 -12.05 2.71 5.80
N GLN A 401 -11.33 3.10 4.75
CA GLN A 401 -11.90 3.88 3.66
C GLN A 401 -12.93 3.08 2.87
N GLU A 402 -12.70 1.78 2.70
CA GLU A 402 -13.61 0.84 2.04
C GLU A 402 -14.73 0.32 2.96
N GLU A 403 -14.83 0.82 4.20
CA GLU A 403 -15.82 0.41 5.21
C GLU A 403 -15.79 -1.11 5.50
N ILE A 404 -14.58 -1.70 5.54
CA ILE A 404 -14.34 -3.12 5.79
C ILE A 404 -13.93 -3.34 7.24
N ALA A 405 -14.58 -4.28 7.93
CA ALA A 405 -14.17 -4.70 9.27
C ALA A 405 -12.90 -5.56 9.17
N GLY A 406 -11.79 -5.07 9.75
CA GLY A 406 -10.48 -5.72 9.66
C GLY A 406 -10.09 -6.44 10.95
N PHE A 407 -9.77 -7.73 10.87
CA PHE A 407 -9.28 -8.53 11.99
C PHE A 407 -7.83 -8.97 11.74
N PHE A 408 -6.89 -8.44 12.52
CA PHE A 408 -5.47 -8.75 12.37
C PHE A 408 -4.97 -9.57 13.55
N THR A 409 -4.07 -10.52 13.28
CA THR A 409 -3.37 -11.25 14.34
C THR A 409 -1.93 -10.76 14.46
N ASN A 410 -1.41 -10.84 15.68
CA ASN A 410 0.00 -10.60 15.99
C ASN A 410 0.47 -11.65 17.00
N THR A 411 1.52 -12.39 16.67
CA THR A 411 2.14 -13.32 17.62
C THR A 411 3.21 -12.60 18.41
N SER A 412 3.15 -12.64 19.75
CA SER A 412 4.24 -12.17 20.62
C SER A 412 5.40 -13.16 20.60
N GLU A 413 6.63 -12.64 20.64
CA GLU A 413 7.83 -13.50 20.74
C GLU A 413 7.92 -14.19 22.11
N GLU A 414 7.49 -13.49 23.17
CA GLU A 414 7.43 -14.02 24.53
C GLU A 414 6.10 -14.76 24.80
N PHE A 415 6.21 -15.91 25.45
CA PHE A 415 5.08 -16.82 25.71
C PHE A 415 4.30 -16.49 27.00
N MET A 416 4.97 -15.97 28.03
CA MET A 416 4.39 -15.57 29.32
C MET A 416 5.07 -14.29 29.82
N GLY A 417 4.30 -13.38 30.43
CA GLY A 417 4.83 -12.16 31.02
C GLY A 417 5.14 -11.03 30.03
N SER A 418 4.45 -10.98 28.88
CA SER A 418 4.69 -9.94 27.86
C SER A 418 4.56 -8.53 28.45
N HIS A 419 5.65 -7.78 28.48
CA HIS A 419 5.65 -6.39 28.96
C HIS A 419 5.07 -5.40 27.94
N SER A 420 4.84 -5.84 26.69
CA SER A 420 4.34 -5.02 25.59
C SER A 420 3.24 -5.77 24.83
N ILE A 421 2.21 -5.04 24.37
CA ILE A 421 1.07 -5.60 23.60
C ILE A 421 1.52 -6.05 22.21
N THR A 422 2.44 -5.28 21.61
CA THR A 422 3.05 -5.54 20.31
C THR A 422 4.45 -4.94 20.29
N ASP A 423 5.46 -5.71 19.91
CA ASP A 423 6.85 -5.24 19.83
C ASP A 423 7.07 -4.17 18.75
N SER A 424 6.12 -4.08 17.81
CA SER A 424 6.09 -3.10 16.72
C SER A 424 5.21 -1.87 17.00
N HIS A 425 4.70 -1.70 18.23
CA HIS A 425 3.84 -0.57 18.65
C HIS A 425 2.59 -0.32 17.77
N ILE A 426 2.03 -1.39 17.17
CA ILE A 426 0.84 -1.34 16.32
C ILE A 426 -0.44 -0.97 17.10
N SER A 427 -0.45 -1.21 18.42
CA SER A 427 -1.59 -0.93 19.32
C SER A 427 -2.12 0.51 19.30
N THR A 428 -1.31 1.46 18.82
CA THR A 428 -1.70 2.87 18.66
C THR A 428 -2.62 3.10 17.44
N ILE A 429 -2.46 2.26 16.42
CA ILE A 429 -3.16 2.35 15.12
C ILE A 429 -4.52 1.64 15.20
N THR A 430 -4.63 0.59 16.03
CA THR A 430 -5.82 -0.26 16.12
C THR A 430 -6.89 0.32 17.07
N ASP A 431 -8.15 0.01 16.79
CA ASP A 431 -9.29 0.53 17.55
C ASP A 431 -9.69 -0.41 18.69
N THR A 432 -9.67 -1.72 18.40
CA THR A 432 -9.99 -2.80 19.34
C THR A 432 -8.79 -3.73 19.51
N ILE A 433 -8.48 -4.10 20.75
CA ILE A 433 -7.37 -5.02 21.07
C ILE A 433 -7.92 -6.16 21.91
N LEU A 434 -7.70 -7.38 21.44
CA LEU A 434 -7.95 -8.63 22.14
C LEU A 434 -6.61 -9.20 22.58
N LEU A 435 -6.43 -9.38 23.88
CA LEU A 435 -5.24 -9.98 24.46
C LEU A 435 -5.53 -11.44 24.79
N LEU A 436 -4.75 -12.34 24.20
CA LEU A 436 -4.73 -13.77 24.51
C LEU A 436 -3.43 -14.11 25.22
N GLN A 437 -3.54 -14.82 26.34
CA GLN A 437 -2.37 -15.21 27.13
C GLN A 437 -2.55 -16.58 27.75
N TYR A 438 -1.42 -17.20 28.08
CA TYR A 438 -1.41 -18.38 28.91
C TYR A 438 -1.38 -18.02 30.39
N VAL A 439 -2.01 -18.88 31.19
CA VAL A 439 -2.03 -18.78 32.64
C VAL A 439 -1.74 -20.17 33.21
N GLU A 440 -0.67 -20.30 33.98
CA GLU A 440 -0.32 -21.56 34.65
C GLU A 440 -1.19 -21.73 35.91
N ILE A 441 -2.07 -22.72 35.92
CA ILE A 441 -2.93 -23.01 37.06
C ILE A 441 -2.76 -24.48 37.43
N ARG A 442 -2.23 -24.73 38.63
CA ARG A 442 -2.07 -26.09 39.18
C ARG A 442 -1.28 -27.04 38.26
N GLY A 443 -0.27 -26.50 37.57
CA GLY A 443 0.56 -27.26 36.63
C GLY A 443 -0.08 -27.49 35.25
N GLU A 444 -1.23 -26.86 34.97
CA GLU A 444 -1.87 -26.89 33.66
C GLU A 444 -1.79 -25.52 32.98
N MET A 445 -1.60 -25.53 31.66
CA MET A 445 -1.57 -24.33 30.84
C MET A 445 -2.99 -23.95 30.41
N ALA A 446 -3.65 -23.11 31.21
CA ALA A 446 -4.92 -22.51 30.86
C ALA A 446 -4.71 -21.35 29.87
N ARG A 447 -5.78 -20.96 29.16
CA ARG A 447 -5.79 -19.81 28.26
C ARG A 447 -6.74 -18.75 28.79
N ALA A 448 -6.37 -17.49 28.60
CA ALA A 448 -7.17 -16.36 29.01
C ALA A 448 -7.36 -15.38 27.84
N ILE A 449 -8.54 -14.79 27.79
CA ILE A 449 -8.92 -13.73 26.84
C ILE A 449 -9.33 -12.47 27.60
N ASN A 450 -8.93 -11.33 27.07
CA ASN A 450 -9.31 -10.02 27.58
C ASN A 450 -9.54 -9.04 26.43
N VAL A 451 -10.60 -8.24 26.51
CA VAL A 451 -10.75 -7.06 25.66
C VAL A 451 -9.94 -5.95 26.31
N PHE A 452 -8.72 -5.74 25.82
CA PHE A 452 -7.77 -4.82 26.44
C PHE A 452 -8.15 -3.36 26.20
N LYS A 453 -8.67 -3.08 25.00
CA LYS A 453 -9.05 -1.74 24.57
C LYS A 453 -10.16 -1.86 23.54
N MET A 454 -11.12 -0.95 23.60
CA MET A 454 -12.06 -0.71 22.53
C MET A 454 -12.41 0.78 22.45
N ARG A 455 -12.12 1.42 21.31
CA ARG A 455 -12.52 2.82 21.09
C ARG A 455 -14.01 2.89 20.76
N GLY A 456 -14.74 3.80 21.41
CA GLY A 456 -16.16 4.04 21.12
C GLY A 456 -17.14 3.06 21.79
N SER A 457 -16.66 2.10 22.59
CA SER A 457 -17.53 1.16 23.30
C SER A 457 -17.10 0.99 24.75
N TRP A 458 -18.08 0.72 25.62
CA TRP A 458 -17.78 -0.04 26.83
C TRP A 458 -17.27 -1.44 26.45
N HIS A 459 -16.35 -1.97 27.23
CA HIS A 459 -15.90 -3.35 27.11
C HIS A 459 -15.64 -3.96 28.49
N ASP A 460 -15.77 -5.27 28.58
CA ASP A 460 -15.46 -6.03 29.78
C ASP A 460 -13.97 -5.88 30.13
N ARG A 461 -13.71 -5.67 31.42
CA ARG A 461 -12.37 -5.51 31.99
C ARG A 461 -11.85 -6.82 32.59
N GLY A 462 -12.68 -7.85 32.69
CA GLY A 462 -12.29 -9.15 33.20
C GLY A 462 -11.25 -9.83 32.31
N ILE A 463 -10.30 -10.54 32.96
CA ILE A 463 -9.45 -11.53 32.30
C ILE A 463 -10.16 -12.87 32.48
N ARG A 464 -10.76 -13.38 31.40
CA ARG A 464 -11.61 -14.58 31.43
C ARG A 464 -10.84 -15.79 30.93
N GLU A 465 -11.02 -16.91 31.59
CA GLU A 465 -10.56 -18.19 31.07
C GLU A 465 -11.32 -18.53 29.78
N PHE A 466 -10.69 -19.21 28.83
CA PHE A 466 -11.43 -19.84 27.75
C PHE A 466 -10.84 -21.18 27.31
N LEU A 467 -11.74 -22.08 26.93
CA LEU A 467 -11.42 -23.41 26.43
C LEU A 467 -11.58 -23.46 24.92
N ILE A 468 -10.73 -24.24 24.26
CA ILE A 468 -10.86 -24.55 22.83
C ILE A 468 -11.39 -25.97 22.71
N THR A 469 -12.58 -26.12 22.13
CA THR A 469 -13.26 -27.42 21.96
C THR A 469 -13.56 -27.66 20.48
N GLY A 470 -14.12 -28.83 20.13
CA GLY A 470 -14.60 -29.11 18.78
C GLY A 470 -15.72 -28.15 18.31
N ASN A 471 -16.39 -27.46 19.24
CA ASN A 471 -17.41 -26.44 18.93
C ASN A 471 -16.82 -25.01 18.90
N GLY A 472 -15.49 -24.86 18.96
CA GLY A 472 -14.80 -23.58 18.99
C GLY A 472 -14.53 -23.05 20.41
N PRO A 473 -14.36 -21.72 20.57
CA PRO A 473 -13.94 -21.11 21.84
C PRO A 473 -15.12 -20.98 22.81
N GLN A 474 -14.92 -21.42 24.06
CA GLN A 474 -15.87 -21.27 25.16
C GLN A 474 -15.27 -20.37 26.24
N ILE A 475 -15.77 -19.14 26.33
CA ILE A 475 -15.31 -18.14 27.32
C ILE A 475 -16.04 -18.36 28.64
N GLN A 476 -15.28 -18.51 29.72
CA GLN A 476 -15.75 -18.81 31.07
C GLN A 476 -15.65 -17.58 31.99
N ASP A 477 -15.59 -17.83 33.30
CA ASP A 477 -15.44 -16.81 34.32
C ASP A 477 -14.01 -16.27 34.41
N SER A 478 -13.87 -15.18 35.16
CA SER A 478 -12.57 -14.58 35.43
C SER A 478 -11.84 -15.28 36.58
N PHE A 479 -10.53 -15.13 36.61
CA PHE A 479 -9.68 -15.63 37.70
C PHE A 479 -9.77 -14.73 38.95
N SER A 480 -10.97 -14.52 39.49
CA SER A 480 -11.26 -13.56 40.57
C SER A 480 -10.48 -13.81 41.87
N ASN A 481 -10.08 -15.06 42.12
CA ASN A 481 -9.33 -15.51 43.29
C ASN A 481 -7.80 -15.64 43.04
N PHE A 482 -7.28 -15.00 41.99
CA PHE A 482 -5.86 -15.01 41.65
C PHE A 482 -5.30 -13.60 41.48
N GLU A 483 -4.08 -13.39 41.97
CA GLU A 483 -3.27 -12.21 41.69
C GLU A 483 -2.18 -12.52 40.68
N ARG A 484 -1.65 -11.46 40.03
CA ARG A 484 -0.56 -11.55 39.03
C ARG A 484 -0.91 -12.37 37.78
N ILE A 485 -2.16 -12.43 37.35
CA ILE A 485 -2.57 -13.17 36.15
C ILE A 485 -1.76 -12.74 34.90
N ILE A 486 -1.43 -11.45 34.76
CA ILE A 486 -0.64 -10.91 33.64
C ILE A 486 0.79 -11.46 33.59
N SER A 487 1.36 -11.91 34.72
CA SER A 487 2.69 -12.54 34.70
C SER A 487 2.67 -13.92 34.04
N GLY A 488 1.49 -14.50 33.83
CA GLY A 488 1.29 -15.88 33.41
C GLY A 488 1.39 -16.89 34.56
N VAL A 489 2.00 -16.53 35.70
CA VAL A 489 2.15 -17.39 36.87
C VAL A 489 1.41 -16.76 38.05
N PRO A 490 0.09 -16.95 38.15
CA PRO A 490 -0.71 -16.33 39.19
C PRO A 490 -0.49 -16.97 40.56
N HIS A 491 -0.76 -16.21 41.62
CA HIS A 491 -0.84 -16.75 42.98
C HIS A 491 -2.28 -16.71 43.47
N ARG A 492 -2.76 -17.86 43.98
CA ARG A 492 -4.11 -17.96 44.53
C ARG A 492 -4.18 -17.16 45.83
N VAL A 493 -5.16 -16.27 45.91
CA VAL A 493 -5.47 -15.52 47.13
C VAL A 493 -6.73 -16.11 47.75
N THR A 494 -6.67 -16.41 49.03
CA THR A 494 -7.85 -16.81 49.79
C THR A 494 -8.73 -15.58 50.00
N MET A 495 -9.84 -15.50 49.28
CA MET A 495 -10.91 -14.58 49.62
C MET A 495 -11.58 -15.06 50.91
N ASP A 496 -11.56 -14.24 51.95
CA ASP A 496 -12.35 -14.48 53.15
C ASP A 496 -13.82 -14.18 52.81
N GLU A 497 -14.63 -15.22 52.62
CA GLU A 497 -16.04 -15.13 52.21
C GLU A 497 -16.87 -14.24 53.15
N ARG A 498 -16.49 -14.13 54.44
CA ARG A 498 -17.11 -13.21 55.41
C ARG A 498 -16.89 -11.73 55.07
N SER A 499 -15.73 -11.40 54.50
CA SER A 499 -15.34 -10.03 54.14
C SER A 499 -16.08 -9.54 52.89
N GLU A 500 -16.35 -10.43 51.92
CA GLU A 500 -17.16 -10.10 50.75
C GLU A 500 -18.65 -9.98 51.08
N LEU A 501 -19.19 -10.90 51.89
CA LEU A 501 -20.59 -10.83 52.34
C LEU A 501 -20.88 -9.51 53.09
N SER A 502 -19.93 -9.04 53.89
CA SER A 502 -20.05 -7.75 54.60
C SER A 502 -19.89 -6.53 53.67
N ARG A 503 -19.16 -6.65 52.56
CA ARG A 503 -19.06 -5.62 51.51
C ARG A 503 -20.33 -5.53 50.66
N ILE A 504 -20.96 -6.66 50.33
CA ILE A 504 -22.25 -6.73 49.63
C ILE A 504 -23.37 -6.21 50.54
N ALA A 505 -23.38 -6.60 51.83
CA ALA A 505 -24.37 -6.13 52.80
C ALA A 505 -24.32 -4.60 53.03
N ARG A 506 -23.14 -3.97 52.94
CA ARG A 506 -22.99 -2.50 53.04
C ARG A 506 -23.53 -1.74 51.82
N GLY A 507 -23.68 -2.39 50.66
CA GLY A 507 -24.29 -1.80 49.46
C GLY A 507 -25.82 -1.88 49.44
N VAL A 508 -26.44 -2.57 50.40
CA VAL A 508 -27.89 -2.83 50.48
C VAL A 508 -28.51 -2.19 51.74
N ALA A 509 -27.76 -1.36 52.48
CA ALA A 509 -28.36 -0.58 53.56
C ALA A 509 -29.30 0.48 52.94
N PRO A 510 -30.63 0.44 53.18
CA PRO A 510 -31.49 1.57 52.86
C PRO A 510 -31.17 2.72 53.83
N GLU A 511 -31.37 3.97 53.35
CA GLU A 511 -31.28 5.21 54.15
C GLU A 511 -32.01 5.14 55.49
#